data_AF-A0A1F0ZXL8-F1
#
_entry.id   AF-A0A1F0ZXL8-F1
#
_cell.length_a   1.000
_cell.length_b   1.000
_cell.length_c   1.000
_cell.angle_alpha   90.00
_cell.angle_beta   90.00
_cell.angle_gamma   90.00
#
_symmetry.space_group_name_H-M   'P 1'
#
loop_
_entity.id
_entity.type
_entity.pdbx_description
1 polymer ?
#
loop_
_entity_poly.entity_id
_entity_poly.type
_entity_poly.pdbx_seq_one_letter_code
_entity_poly.pdbx_strand_id
1 'polypeptide(L)'
;MSQTIYFGTYTKKESKGIYKAQFDPETGTLSQLELVAAEPNPTYIAFSEKGNLYSVGAEEGKGGIASFTADFQLLNHVVEEGAPLCYVSVDDKRQLVYGANYHKGQVLVYQLEADGRLSFVDQDTHQGSGPHANQASPHTHYADLTPDQYLITCDLGTDSLHVYDVSEEGNLTLINQYQTAPGAGPRHLVFHPHYKTAYLINELNATIDVLFYDGMGEFEHFQTVSTLPSDYDGQKWASAIKLSADGKFLYASNRAHNSIAVFKVVADGSLELIEIVPTQGLNPRDFTLSPDQNHLIAAHQDSPNATVFKRDPASGKLTLLSDDFYVPEAVCTVFH
;
A
#
# COMPACT_ATOMS: atom_id res chain seq x y z
N MET A 1 -19.36 10.35 -14.46
CA MET A 1 -20.22 9.73 -13.41
C MET A 1 -19.46 9.81 -12.10
N SER A 2 -20.15 10.02 -10.98
CA SER A 2 -19.51 10.01 -9.66
C SER A 2 -18.82 8.67 -9.42
N GLN A 3 -17.61 8.70 -8.88
CA GLN A 3 -16.82 7.53 -8.50
C GLN A 3 -16.84 7.39 -6.98
N THR A 4 -16.63 6.18 -6.46
CA THR A 4 -16.55 5.96 -5.01
C THR A 4 -15.10 5.74 -4.60
N ILE A 5 -14.67 6.47 -3.57
CA ILE A 5 -13.39 6.26 -2.91
C ILE A 5 -13.64 5.74 -1.50
N TYR A 6 -12.80 4.82 -1.05
CA TYR A 6 -12.86 4.18 0.25
C TYR A 6 -11.62 4.50 1.07
N PHE A 7 -11.82 4.59 2.38
CA PHE A 7 -10.80 4.94 3.36
C PHE A 7 -10.72 3.87 4.44
N GLY A 8 -9.59 3.18 4.50
CA GLY A 8 -9.17 2.41 5.68
C GLY A 8 -8.54 3.34 6.70
N THR A 9 -8.76 3.07 7.99
CA THR A 9 -8.40 4.00 9.08
C THR A 9 -7.76 3.29 10.26
N TYR A 10 -7.04 4.04 11.09
CA TYR A 10 -6.94 3.69 12.51
C TYR A 10 -8.25 4.07 13.21
N THR A 11 -8.57 3.39 14.32
CA THR A 11 -9.73 3.71 15.17
C THR A 11 -9.28 4.03 16.59
N LYS A 12 -8.22 4.85 16.72
CA LYS A 12 -7.61 5.19 18.00
C LYS A 12 -8.24 6.41 18.64
N LYS A 13 -8.92 7.26 17.86
CA LYS A 13 -9.57 8.49 18.33
C LYS A 13 -11.05 8.54 17.89
N GLU A 14 -11.32 9.13 16.74
CA GLU A 14 -12.67 9.48 16.29
C GLU A 14 -13.24 8.44 15.33
N SER A 15 -12.39 7.89 14.47
CA SER A 15 -12.81 6.93 13.45
C SER A 15 -13.48 5.69 14.05
N LYS A 16 -14.45 5.14 13.30
CA LYS A 16 -15.20 3.94 13.67
C LYS A 16 -14.93 2.74 12.75
N GLY A 17 -14.12 2.89 11.70
CA GLY A 17 -13.80 1.80 10.79
C GLY A 17 -13.56 2.28 9.36
N ILE A 18 -14.27 1.69 8.41
CA ILE A 18 -14.07 1.90 6.97
C ILE A 18 -15.11 2.90 6.48
N TYR A 19 -14.67 3.90 5.74
CA TYR A 19 -15.55 4.94 5.18
C TYR A 19 -15.54 4.89 3.65
N LYS A 20 -16.62 5.35 3.03
CA LYS A 20 -16.66 5.71 1.61
C LYS A 20 -17.01 7.19 1.45
N ALA A 21 -16.62 7.77 0.32
CA ALA A 21 -17.01 9.10 -0.13
C ALA A 21 -17.29 9.09 -1.63
N GLN A 22 -18.09 10.06 -2.07
CA GLN A 22 -18.31 10.33 -3.49
C GLN A 22 -17.21 11.26 -4.02
N PHE A 23 -16.65 10.91 -5.16
CA PHE A 23 -15.64 11.67 -5.89
C PHE A 23 -16.19 12.11 -7.25
N ASP A 24 -16.20 13.41 -7.51
CA ASP A 24 -16.53 13.98 -8.81
C ASP A 24 -15.25 14.15 -9.66
N PRO A 25 -15.05 13.34 -10.71
CA PRO A 25 -13.83 13.40 -11.52
C PRO A 25 -13.70 14.68 -12.36
N GLU A 26 -14.78 15.42 -12.59
CA GLU A 26 -14.70 16.67 -13.37
C GLU A 26 -14.15 17.82 -12.53
N THR A 27 -14.50 17.86 -11.24
CA THR A 27 -14.15 18.96 -10.34
C THR A 27 -13.06 18.61 -9.33
N GLY A 28 -12.81 17.31 -9.09
CA GLY A 28 -11.96 16.83 -8.01
C GLY A 28 -12.63 16.87 -6.63
N THR A 29 -13.94 17.11 -6.55
CA THR A 29 -14.63 17.30 -5.27
C THR A 29 -14.87 15.96 -4.56
N LEU A 30 -14.52 15.89 -3.27
CA LEU A 30 -14.95 14.82 -2.36
C LEU A 30 -16.17 15.26 -1.55
N SER A 31 -17.15 14.36 -1.39
CA SER A 31 -18.37 14.64 -0.63
C SER A 31 -18.98 13.37 -0.02
N GLN A 32 -19.97 13.55 0.88
CA GLN A 32 -20.78 12.46 1.43
C GLN A 32 -19.96 11.34 2.10
N LEU A 33 -19.12 11.70 3.08
CA LEU A 33 -18.44 10.71 3.89
C LEU A 33 -19.46 9.85 4.68
N GLU A 34 -19.41 8.55 4.48
CA GLU A 34 -20.30 7.58 5.12
C GLU A 34 -19.49 6.43 5.70
N LEU A 35 -19.75 6.05 6.96
CA LEU A 35 -19.21 4.83 7.54
C LEU A 35 -19.90 3.63 6.89
N VAL A 36 -19.13 2.75 6.25
CA VAL A 36 -19.67 1.55 5.58
C VAL A 36 -19.53 0.29 6.41
N ALA A 37 -18.47 0.20 7.22
CA ALA A 37 -18.24 -0.93 8.12
C ALA A 37 -17.57 -0.46 9.41
N ALA A 38 -18.14 -0.84 10.55
CA ALA A 38 -17.48 -0.66 11.84
C ALA A 38 -16.50 -1.82 12.06
N GLU A 39 -15.22 -1.52 12.14
CA GLU A 39 -14.14 -2.50 12.29
C GLU A 39 -12.99 -1.85 13.09
N PRO A 40 -12.35 -2.55 14.04
CA PRO A 40 -11.18 -2.03 14.75
C PRO A 40 -9.93 -1.93 13.87
N ASN A 41 -9.42 -0.72 13.69
CA ASN A 41 -8.18 -0.42 12.95
C ASN A 41 -8.06 -1.12 11.57
N PRO A 42 -9.02 -0.95 10.64
CA PRO A 42 -8.95 -1.48 9.27
C PRO A 42 -7.97 -0.63 8.45
N THR A 43 -6.69 -0.72 8.80
CA THR A 43 -5.62 0.18 8.31
C THR A 43 -5.21 -0.09 6.86
N TYR A 44 -5.65 -1.21 6.29
CA TYR A 44 -5.53 -1.51 4.87
C TYR A 44 -6.78 -2.26 4.41
N ILE A 45 -7.22 -1.96 3.20
CA ILE A 45 -8.42 -2.56 2.59
C ILE A 45 -8.13 -2.96 1.15
N ALA A 46 -8.78 -4.03 0.69
CA ALA A 46 -8.74 -4.50 -0.69
C ALA A 46 -10.14 -4.98 -1.11
N PHE A 47 -10.39 -4.95 -2.42
CA PHE A 47 -11.63 -5.43 -3.01
C PHE A 47 -11.33 -6.56 -3.99
N SER A 48 -12.22 -7.55 -4.04
CA SER A 48 -12.29 -8.51 -5.16
C SER A 48 -12.94 -7.88 -6.39
N GLU A 49 -12.81 -8.52 -7.56
CA GLU A 49 -13.56 -8.15 -8.78
C GLU A 49 -15.09 -8.18 -8.56
N LYS A 50 -15.59 -9.02 -7.65
CA LYS A 50 -17.02 -9.10 -7.29
C LYS A 50 -17.48 -8.01 -6.34
N GLY A 51 -16.55 -7.21 -5.82
CA GLY A 51 -16.79 -6.10 -4.89
C GLY A 51 -16.90 -6.48 -3.43
N ASN A 52 -16.63 -7.74 -3.05
CA ASN A 52 -16.42 -8.08 -1.65
C ASN A 52 -15.18 -7.34 -1.11
N LEU A 53 -15.28 -6.88 0.13
CA LEU A 53 -14.26 -6.10 0.82
C LEU A 53 -13.50 -6.96 1.82
N TYR A 54 -12.18 -6.83 1.83
CA TYR A 54 -11.29 -7.45 2.80
C TYR A 54 -10.48 -6.37 3.50
N SER A 55 -10.34 -6.46 4.82
CA SER A 55 -9.58 -5.49 5.59
C SER A 55 -8.67 -6.16 6.60
N VAL A 56 -7.60 -5.47 6.98
CA VAL A 56 -7.00 -5.69 8.29
C VAL A 56 -8.12 -5.73 9.34
N GLY A 57 -8.09 -6.71 10.23
CA GLY A 57 -9.16 -6.90 11.20
C GLY A 57 -8.68 -7.37 12.57
N ALA A 58 -9.55 -7.25 13.55
CA ALA A 58 -9.31 -7.70 14.91
C ALA A 58 -10.61 -8.11 15.59
N GLU A 59 -10.55 -9.18 16.38
CA GLU A 59 -11.69 -9.71 17.13
C GLU A 59 -11.21 -10.25 18.47
N GLU A 60 -11.93 -9.95 19.56
CA GLU A 60 -11.64 -10.46 20.92
C GLU A 60 -10.18 -10.25 21.39
N GLY A 61 -9.53 -9.16 20.97
CA GLY A 61 -8.14 -8.84 21.32
C GLY A 61 -7.08 -9.55 20.47
N LYS A 62 -7.50 -10.34 19.49
CA LYS A 62 -6.66 -11.01 18.49
C LYS A 62 -6.61 -10.21 17.19
N GLY A 63 -5.57 -10.42 16.40
CA GLY A 63 -5.32 -9.73 15.14
C GLY A 63 -5.39 -10.66 13.93
N GLY A 64 -5.78 -10.11 12.78
CA GLY A 64 -5.84 -10.87 11.52
C GLY A 64 -6.53 -10.08 10.42
N ILE A 65 -7.48 -10.74 9.75
CA ILE A 65 -8.23 -10.23 8.59
C ILE A 65 -9.73 -10.33 8.83
N ALA A 66 -10.49 -9.39 8.27
CA ALA A 66 -11.94 -9.40 8.21
C ALA A 66 -12.41 -9.43 6.75
N SER A 67 -13.51 -10.15 6.50
CA SER A 67 -14.17 -10.22 5.19
C SER A 67 -15.59 -9.68 5.26
N PHE A 68 -16.00 -8.98 4.22
CA PHE A 68 -17.31 -8.35 4.10
C PHE A 68 -17.89 -8.63 2.72
N THR A 69 -19.21 -8.70 2.64
CA THR A 69 -19.94 -8.72 1.38
C THR A 69 -19.78 -7.41 0.61
N ALA A 70 -20.21 -7.37 -0.65
CA ALA A 70 -20.23 -6.16 -1.48
C ALA A 70 -21.12 -5.02 -0.92
N ASP A 71 -22.09 -5.34 -0.06
CA ASP A 71 -22.90 -4.39 0.71
C ASP A 71 -22.39 -4.18 2.14
N PHE A 72 -21.12 -4.50 2.39
CA PHE A 72 -20.35 -4.24 3.61
C PHE A 72 -20.87 -4.96 4.86
N GLN A 73 -21.59 -6.07 4.71
CA GLN A 73 -21.96 -6.92 5.84
C GLN A 73 -20.78 -7.81 6.21
N LEU A 74 -20.38 -7.78 7.48
CA LEU A 74 -19.32 -8.64 8.00
C LEU A 74 -19.69 -10.12 7.83
N LEU A 75 -18.81 -10.88 7.20
CA LEU A 75 -18.93 -12.31 7.02
C LEU A 75 -18.18 -13.06 8.11
N ASN A 76 -16.87 -12.84 8.23
CA ASN A 76 -16.07 -13.35 9.35
C ASN A 76 -14.75 -12.63 9.54
N HIS A 77 -14.22 -12.81 10.74
CA HIS A 77 -12.82 -12.61 11.06
C HIS A 77 -12.06 -13.94 10.97
N VAL A 78 -10.80 -13.87 10.55
CA VAL A 78 -9.81 -14.95 10.73
C VAL A 78 -8.65 -14.34 11.50
N VAL A 79 -8.60 -14.63 12.81
CA VAL A 79 -7.71 -13.97 13.76
C VAL A 79 -6.93 -14.95 14.61
N GLU A 80 -5.77 -14.52 15.07
CA GLU A 80 -4.88 -15.26 15.96
C GLU A 80 -4.27 -14.34 17.04
N GLU A 81 -3.66 -14.94 18.06
CA GLU A 81 -3.00 -14.18 19.11
C GLU A 81 -1.89 -13.29 18.53
N GLY A 82 -1.89 -12.01 18.92
CA GLY A 82 -0.91 -11.02 18.47
C GLY A 82 -1.52 -9.87 17.69
N ALA A 83 -0.66 -9.13 17.01
CA ALA A 83 -1.07 -7.90 16.32
C ALA A 83 -1.81 -8.20 15.00
N PRO A 84 -2.70 -7.29 14.55
CA PRO A 84 -3.33 -7.37 13.23
C PRO A 84 -2.34 -7.28 12.07
N LEU A 85 -2.83 -7.62 10.88
CA LEU A 85 -2.13 -7.39 9.61
C LEU A 85 -1.89 -5.88 9.36
N CYS A 86 -1.09 -5.58 8.36
CA CYS A 86 -0.80 -4.20 7.92
C CYS A 86 -0.99 -3.96 6.41
N TYR A 87 -1.19 -5.04 5.64
CA TYR A 87 -1.45 -5.02 4.21
C TYR A 87 -2.33 -6.21 3.85
N VAL A 88 -3.21 -6.04 2.87
CA VAL A 88 -4.11 -7.08 2.34
C VAL A 88 -4.19 -6.92 0.82
N SER A 89 -4.14 -8.03 0.08
CA SER A 89 -4.36 -8.08 -1.38
C SER A 89 -5.18 -9.31 -1.77
N VAL A 90 -5.75 -9.30 -2.97
CA VAL A 90 -6.66 -10.35 -3.47
C VAL A 90 -6.10 -10.93 -4.75
N ASP A 91 -6.06 -12.26 -4.83
CA ASP A 91 -5.87 -13.03 -6.06
C ASP A 91 -7.21 -13.63 -6.49
N ASP A 92 -7.96 -12.90 -7.31
CA ASP A 92 -9.23 -13.37 -7.85
C ASP A 92 -9.06 -14.60 -8.75
N LYS A 93 -7.89 -14.83 -9.36
CA LYS A 93 -7.67 -15.99 -10.23
C LYS A 93 -7.61 -17.28 -9.42
N ARG A 94 -6.86 -17.28 -8.31
CA ARG A 94 -6.73 -18.43 -7.40
C ARG A 94 -7.80 -18.45 -6.31
N GLN A 95 -8.61 -17.40 -6.20
CA GLN A 95 -9.52 -17.17 -5.07
C GLN A 95 -8.75 -17.21 -3.74
N LEU A 96 -7.67 -16.44 -3.65
CA LEU A 96 -6.87 -16.30 -2.43
C LEU A 96 -6.86 -14.84 -1.98
N VAL A 97 -6.57 -14.65 -0.69
CA VAL A 97 -6.30 -13.34 -0.10
C VAL A 97 -4.97 -13.44 0.64
N TYR A 98 -4.09 -12.46 0.43
CA TYR A 98 -2.78 -12.41 1.07
C TYR A 98 -2.74 -11.32 2.14
N GLY A 99 -1.99 -11.57 3.20
CA GLY A 99 -1.80 -10.64 4.31
C GLY A 99 -0.34 -10.50 4.70
N ALA A 100 0.08 -9.29 5.07
CA ALA A 100 1.38 -9.05 5.70
C ALA A 100 1.19 -8.63 7.16
N ASN A 101 1.95 -9.23 8.08
CA ASN A 101 1.94 -8.87 9.49
C ASN A 101 3.25 -8.20 9.90
N TYR A 102 3.19 -6.88 10.10
CA TYR A 102 4.35 -6.06 10.47
C TYR A 102 4.99 -6.50 11.79
N HIS A 103 4.19 -6.77 12.83
CA HIS A 103 4.74 -7.01 14.16
C HIS A 103 5.24 -8.45 14.35
N LYS A 104 4.74 -9.39 13.54
CA LYS A 104 5.12 -10.80 13.60
C LYS A 104 6.14 -11.20 12.54
N GLY A 105 6.38 -10.36 11.52
CA GLY A 105 7.29 -10.68 10.42
C GLY A 105 6.76 -11.83 9.57
N GLN A 106 5.46 -11.80 9.25
CA GLN A 106 4.77 -12.91 8.59
C GLN A 106 4.08 -12.47 7.30
N VAL A 107 4.03 -13.41 6.36
CA VAL A 107 3.09 -13.41 5.23
C VAL A 107 2.09 -14.54 5.44
N LEU A 108 0.81 -14.26 5.21
CA LEU A 108 -0.29 -15.19 5.44
C LEU A 108 -1.12 -15.34 4.17
N VAL A 109 -1.61 -16.55 3.93
CA VAL A 109 -2.51 -16.90 2.83
C VAL A 109 -3.85 -17.37 3.39
N TYR A 110 -4.91 -16.83 2.82
CA TYR A 110 -6.28 -17.19 3.12
C TYR A 110 -6.98 -17.66 1.86
N GLN A 111 -7.78 -18.72 1.96
CA GLN A 111 -8.69 -19.14 0.91
C GLN A 111 -9.92 -18.23 0.93
N LEU A 112 -10.30 -17.73 -0.25
CA LEU A 112 -11.60 -17.11 -0.47
C LEU A 112 -12.62 -18.19 -0.80
N GLU A 113 -13.56 -18.38 0.12
CA GLU A 113 -14.65 -19.34 -0.02
C GLU A 113 -15.76 -18.82 -0.96
N ALA A 114 -16.58 -19.73 -1.48
CA ALA A 114 -17.64 -19.38 -2.43
C ALA A 114 -18.69 -18.39 -1.90
N ASP A 115 -18.87 -18.34 -0.57
CA ASP A 115 -19.77 -17.40 0.12
C ASP A 115 -19.10 -16.08 0.52
N GLY A 116 -17.84 -15.89 0.16
CA GLY A 116 -17.05 -14.68 0.46
C GLY A 116 -16.28 -14.75 1.78
N ARG A 117 -16.48 -15.78 2.60
CA ARG A 117 -15.73 -15.97 3.85
C ARG A 117 -14.28 -16.31 3.56
N LEU A 118 -13.44 -16.11 4.57
CA LEU A 118 -12.04 -16.49 4.55
C LEU A 118 -11.76 -17.68 5.46
N SER A 119 -10.85 -18.56 5.04
CA SER A 119 -10.24 -19.59 5.87
C SER A 119 -8.71 -19.53 5.76
N PHE A 120 -8.01 -19.79 6.86
CA PHE A 120 -6.54 -19.79 6.86
C PHE A 120 -5.99 -21.01 6.10
N VAL A 121 -4.94 -20.80 5.30
CA VAL A 121 -4.32 -21.85 4.48
C VAL A 121 -2.87 -22.09 4.90
N ASP A 122 -2.03 -21.06 4.75
CA ASP A 122 -0.58 -21.18 4.93
C ASP A 122 0.02 -19.85 5.41
N GLN A 123 1.25 -19.91 5.92
CA GLN A 123 2.03 -18.74 6.29
C GLN A 123 3.52 -19.02 6.19
N ASP A 124 4.30 -17.96 5.97
CA ASP A 124 5.73 -17.97 6.22
C ASP A 124 6.09 -16.93 7.30
N THR A 125 7.08 -17.26 8.13
CA THR A 125 7.60 -16.36 9.18
C THR A 125 9.05 -16.07 8.89
N HIS A 126 9.32 -14.82 8.54
CA HIS A 126 10.65 -14.36 8.20
C HIS A 126 11.57 -14.38 9.43
N GLN A 127 12.88 -14.38 9.17
CA GLN A 127 13.92 -14.33 10.21
C GLN A 127 15.02 -13.38 9.79
N GLY A 128 15.65 -12.72 10.78
CA GLY A 128 16.75 -11.80 10.54
C GLY A 128 16.57 -10.47 11.26
N SER A 129 17.44 -9.53 10.93
CA SER A 129 17.46 -8.17 11.44
C SER A 129 18.28 -7.28 10.50
N GLY A 130 18.19 -5.97 10.73
CA GLY A 130 18.94 -4.93 10.02
C GLY A 130 19.62 -3.95 10.98
N PRO A 131 20.42 -3.01 10.46
CA PRO A 131 21.22 -2.11 11.27
C PRO A 131 20.43 -0.95 11.89
N HIS A 132 19.23 -0.63 11.40
CA HIS A 132 18.43 0.48 11.91
C HIS A 132 17.71 0.12 13.23
N ALA A 133 17.42 1.12 14.06
CA ALA A 133 16.76 0.91 15.37
C ALA A 133 15.38 0.22 15.27
N ASN A 134 14.72 0.35 14.12
CA ASN A 134 13.44 -0.30 13.80
C ASN A 134 13.60 -1.65 13.09
N GLN A 135 14.78 -2.26 13.12
CA GLN A 135 15.09 -3.51 12.40
C GLN A 135 15.67 -4.58 13.34
N ALA A 136 15.27 -4.56 14.61
CA ALA A 136 15.69 -5.58 15.58
C ALA A 136 15.07 -6.96 15.29
N SER A 137 14.03 -7.01 14.47
CA SER A 137 13.31 -8.21 14.04
C SER A 137 12.68 -7.98 12.65
N PRO A 138 12.19 -9.04 11.98
CA PRO A 138 11.49 -8.91 10.70
C PRO A 138 10.17 -8.14 10.82
N HIS A 139 9.82 -7.42 9.77
CA HIS A 139 8.64 -6.55 9.64
C HIS A 139 8.07 -6.58 8.22
N THR A 140 7.41 -7.68 7.86
CA THR A 140 6.71 -7.82 6.56
C THR A 140 5.63 -6.75 6.43
N HIS A 141 5.74 -5.86 5.44
CA HIS A 141 4.87 -4.70 5.24
C HIS A 141 4.05 -4.77 3.94
N TYR A 142 4.39 -5.67 3.02
CA TYR A 142 3.70 -5.82 1.74
C TYR A 142 3.58 -7.30 1.39
N ALA A 143 2.49 -7.68 0.74
CA ALA A 143 2.26 -9.01 0.19
C ALA A 143 1.30 -8.88 -0.99
N ASP A 144 1.81 -8.95 -2.22
CA ASP A 144 1.00 -8.78 -3.43
C ASP A 144 1.63 -9.50 -4.62
N LEU A 145 0.91 -9.60 -5.72
CA LEU A 145 1.34 -10.36 -6.88
C LEU A 145 2.35 -9.59 -7.76
N THR A 146 3.31 -10.33 -8.30
CA THR A 146 4.11 -9.90 -9.44
C THR A 146 3.28 -10.02 -10.73
N PRO A 147 3.68 -9.38 -11.85
CA PRO A 147 3.01 -9.53 -13.14
C PRO A 147 2.93 -10.98 -13.63
N ASP A 148 3.86 -11.83 -13.18
CA ASP A 148 3.95 -13.24 -13.52
C ASP A 148 3.28 -14.15 -12.47
N GLN A 149 2.46 -13.58 -11.57
CA GLN A 149 1.64 -14.28 -10.57
C GLN A 149 2.39 -14.98 -9.44
N TYR A 150 3.64 -14.58 -9.15
CA TYR A 150 4.32 -14.91 -7.90
C TYR A 150 3.84 -13.98 -6.78
N LEU A 151 3.90 -14.43 -5.52
CA LEU A 151 3.68 -13.55 -4.38
C LEU A 151 5.01 -12.90 -3.98
N ILE A 152 5.05 -11.57 -3.91
CA ILE A 152 6.21 -10.82 -3.42
C ILE A 152 5.89 -10.10 -2.12
N THR A 153 6.82 -10.14 -1.19
CA THR A 153 6.72 -9.46 0.10
C THR A 153 7.87 -8.48 0.28
N CYS A 154 7.61 -7.38 0.97
CA CYS A 154 8.64 -6.44 1.43
C CYS A 154 8.81 -6.61 2.93
N ASP A 155 10.03 -6.87 3.40
CA ASP A 155 10.36 -6.94 4.82
C ASP A 155 11.24 -5.77 5.23
N LEU A 156 10.62 -4.82 5.93
CA LEU A 156 11.29 -3.63 6.43
C LEU A 156 12.39 -4.00 7.44
N GLY A 157 12.17 -5.04 8.24
CA GLY A 157 13.01 -5.43 9.36
C GLY A 157 14.31 -6.13 8.95
N THR A 158 14.32 -6.76 7.78
CA THR A 158 15.46 -7.53 7.25
C THR A 158 16.09 -6.94 6.00
N ASP A 159 15.64 -5.75 5.55
CA ASP A 159 16.12 -5.11 4.32
C ASP A 159 15.95 -6.01 3.07
N SER A 160 14.87 -6.80 2.99
CA SER A 160 14.71 -7.81 1.94
C SER A 160 13.34 -7.78 1.24
N LEU A 161 13.34 -8.24 0.00
CA LEU A 161 12.15 -8.73 -0.71
C LEU A 161 12.18 -10.25 -0.75
N HIS A 162 11.06 -10.90 -0.47
CA HIS A 162 10.95 -12.36 -0.61
C HIS A 162 9.94 -12.67 -1.72
N VAL A 163 10.27 -13.63 -2.58
CA VAL A 163 9.41 -14.06 -3.69
C VAL A 163 9.02 -15.52 -3.50
N TYR A 164 7.73 -15.78 -3.54
CA TYR A 164 7.13 -17.08 -3.35
C TYR A 164 6.41 -17.52 -4.63
N ASP A 165 6.61 -18.79 -4.99
CA ASP A 165 5.62 -19.51 -5.78
C ASP A 165 4.43 -19.86 -4.89
N VAL A 166 3.22 -19.77 -5.47
CA VAL A 166 1.95 -20.02 -4.76
C VAL A 166 1.17 -21.08 -5.52
N SER A 167 0.93 -22.22 -4.86
CA SER A 167 0.12 -23.29 -5.44
C SER A 167 -1.35 -22.87 -5.58
N GLU A 168 -2.14 -23.61 -6.37
CA GLU A 168 -3.59 -23.37 -6.49
C GLU A 168 -4.31 -23.52 -5.14
N GLU A 169 -3.79 -24.39 -4.26
CA GLU A 169 -4.26 -24.57 -2.89
C GLU A 169 -3.70 -23.55 -1.90
N GLY A 170 -2.90 -22.57 -2.36
CA GLY A 170 -2.37 -21.47 -1.55
C GLY A 170 -1.12 -21.76 -0.74
N ASN A 171 -0.41 -22.87 -0.99
CA ASN A 171 0.85 -23.15 -0.29
C ASN A 171 1.99 -22.27 -0.83
N LEU A 172 2.80 -21.73 0.08
CA LEU A 172 3.94 -20.88 -0.23
C LEU A 172 5.22 -21.71 -0.40
N THR A 173 5.95 -21.43 -1.48
CA THR A 173 7.32 -21.93 -1.66
C THR A 173 8.25 -20.75 -1.95
N LEU A 174 9.17 -20.45 -1.04
CA LEU A 174 10.16 -19.39 -1.25
C LEU A 174 11.08 -19.78 -2.41
N ILE A 175 11.06 -18.99 -3.48
CA ILE A 175 11.87 -19.23 -4.68
C ILE A 175 13.01 -18.23 -4.83
N ASN A 176 12.87 -17.03 -4.24
CA ASN A 176 13.91 -16.00 -4.33
C ASN A 176 13.89 -15.01 -3.18
N GLN A 177 15.02 -14.33 -3.00
CA GLN A 177 15.16 -13.19 -2.10
C GLN A 177 16.09 -12.14 -2.73
N TYR A 178 15.70 -10.88 -2.59
CA TYR A 178 16.52 -9.74 -2.97
C TYR A 178 16.85 -8.90 -1.72
N GLN A 179 18.10 -8.45 -1.60
CA GLN A 179 18.56 -7.66 -0.46
C GLN A 179 18.73 -6.19 -0.88
N THR A 180 18.07 -5.27 -0.19
CA THR A 180 18.26 -3.82 -0.36
C THR A 180 19.54 -3.37 0.35
N ALA A 181 19.88 -2.08 0.21
CA ALA A 181 20.92 -1.48 1.02
C ALA A 181 20.60 -1.64 2.53
N PRO A 182 21.60 -1.92 3.39
CA PRO A 182 21.38 -2.02 4.83
C PRO A 182 20.80 -0.74 5.44
N GLY A 183 19.72 -0.87 6.21
CA GLY A 183 19.00 0.24 6.83
C GLY A 183 18.02 0.96 5.90
N ALA A 184 17.71 0.40 4.73
CA ALA A 184 16.76 1.00 3.80
C ALA A 184 15.30 0.78 4.26
N GLY A 185 14.97 -0.44 4.70
CA GLY A 185 13.65 -0.82 5.14
C GLY A 185 12.62 -0.82 4.01
N PRO A 186 12.64 -1.79 3.09
CA PRO A 186 11.69 -1.87 1.99
C PRO A 186 10.26 -1.98 2.51
N ARG A 187 9.37 -1.19 1.92
CA ARG A 187 8.01 -1.03 2.45
C ARG A 187 6.95 -1.55 1.49
N HIS A 188 6.79 -0.91 0.33
CA HIS A 188 5.84 -1.27 -0.73
C HIS A 188 6.57 -1.23 -2.09
N LEU A 189 6.00 -1.82 -3.13
CA LEU A 189 6.51 -1.69 -4.49
C LEU A 189 5.39 -1.55 -5.51
N VAL A 190 5.74 -1.13 -6.72
CA VAL A 190 4.85 -1.14 -7.89
C VAL A 190 5.63 -1.57 -9.14
N PHE A 191 5.02 -2.38 -10.00
CA PHE A 191 5.59 -2.78 -11.28
C PHE A 191 5.21 -1.81 -12.38
N HIS A 192 6.14 -1.58 -13.31
CA HIS A 192 5.84 -0.88 -14.55
C HIS A 192 4.90 -1.73 -15.43
N PRO A 193 3.83 -1.16 -16.03
CA PRO A 193 2.82 -1.94 -16.76
C PRO A 193 3.31 -2.60 -18.05
N HIS A 194 4.46 -2.16 -18.59
CA HIS A 194 4.97 -2.60 -19.89
C HIS A 194 6.44 -3.05 -19.90
N TYR A 195 7.16 -2.75 -18.83
CA TYR A 195 8.59 -3.02 -18.73
C TYR A 195 8.80 -3.88 -17.50
N LYS A 196 9.79 -4.78 -17.54
CA LYS A 196 10.12 -5.60 -16.39
C LYS A 196 10.95 -4.79 -15.39
N THR A 197 10.28 -3.81 -14.77
CA THR A 197 10.87 -2.88 -13.82
C THR A 197 9.95 -2.77 -12.62
N ALA A 198 10.50 -2.90 -11.42
CA ALA A 198 9.83 -2.62 -10.16
C ALA A 198 10.41 -1.35 -9.54
N TYR A 199 9.54 -0.56 -8.91
CA TYR A 199 9.90 0.59 -8.12
C TYR A 199 9.61 0.29 -6.66
N LEU A 200 10.66 0.15 -5.86
CA LEU A 200 10.59 -0.24 -4.46
C LEU A 200 10.78 0.98 -3.57
N ILE A 201 9.80 1.32 -2.73
CA ILE A 201 9.95 2.41 -1.77
C ILE A 201 10.52 1.90 -0.44
N ASN A 202 11.57 2.56 0.03
CA ASN A 202 12.28 2.25 1.27
C ASN A 202 11.91 3.27 2.36
N GLU A 203 11.32 2.79 3.44
CA GLU A 203 10.75 3.61 4.51
C GLU A 203 11.82 4.39 5.29
N LEU A 204 12.86 3.69 5.74
CA LEU A 204 13.73 4.15 6.83
C LEU A 204 14.80 5.14 6.34
N ASN A 205 15.11 5.13 5.05
CA ASN A 205 16.06 6.07 4.43
C ASN A 205 15.40 7.01 3.41
N ALA A 206 14.08 6.89 3.18
CA ALA A 206 13.30 7.66 2.22
C ALA A 206 13.90 7.66 0.80
N THR A 207 14.14 6.47 0.27
CA THR A 207 14.58 6.26 -1.10
C THR A 207 13.60 5.42 -1.92
N ILE A 208 13.77 5.45 -3.23
CA ILE A 208 13.19 4.48 -4.16
C ILE A 208 14.33 3.76 -4.85
N ASP A 209 14.30 2.44 -4.82
CA ASP A 209 15.15 1.59 -5.66
C ASP A 209 14.41 1.24 -6.95
N VAL A 210 15.09 1.43 -8.09
CA VAL A 210 14.66 0.96 -9.40
C VAL A 210 15.31 -0.39 -9.62
N LEU A 211 14.48 -1.42 -9.81
CA LEU A 211 14.91 -2.81 -9.95
C LEU A 211 14.48 -3.36 -11.31
N PHE A 212 15.39 -3.98 -12.05
CA PHE A 212 15.02 -4.80 -13.20
C PHE A 212 14.55 -6.17 -12.72
N TYR A 213 13.41 -6.60 -13.24
CA TYR A 213 12.78 -7.87 -12.90
C TYR A 213 12.97 -8.84 -14.06
N ASP A 214 13.27 -10.10 -13.79
CA ASP A 214 13.49 -11.10 -14.85
C ASP A 214 12.19 -11.80 -15.31
N GLY A 215 11.12 -11.70 -14.51
CA GLY A 215 9.86 -12.43 -14.71
C GLY A 215 9.81 -13.82 -14.07
N MET A 216 10.84 -14.21 -13.32
CA MET A 216 10.97 -15.50 -12.63
C MET A 216 11.28 -15.36 -11.14
N GLY A 217 11.30 -14.13 -10.62
CA GLY A 217 11.49 -13.84 -9.20
C GLY A 217 12.83 -13.17 -8.86
N GLU A 218 13.70 -12.91 -9.84
CA GLU A 218 14.98 -12.23 -9.62
C GLU A 218 14.88 -10.73 -9.87
N PHE A 219 15.63 -9.98 -9.05
CA PHE A 219 15.75 -8.54 -9.15
C PHE A 219 17.20 -8.12 -9.25
N GLU A 220 17.49 -7.23 -10.19
CA GLU A 220 18.78 -6.55 -10.33
C GLU A 220 18.60 -5.08 -10.00
N HIS A 221 19.45 -4.55 -9.12
CA HIS A 221 19.46 -3.12 -8.81
C HIS A 221 19.94 -2.29 -9.99
N PHE A 222 19.23 -1.20 -10.30
CA PHE A 222 19.63 -0.25 -11.35
C PHE A 222 19.94 1.14 -10.82
N GLN A 223 19.08 1.68 -9.96
CA GLN A 223 19.19 3.06 -9.46
C GLN A 223 18.61 3.15 -8.05
N THR A 224 19.14 4.07 -7.24
CA THR A 224 18.50 4.54 -6.01
C THR A 224 18.34 6.06 -6.08
N VAL A 225 17.16 6.58 -5.76
CA VAL A 225 16.88 8.02 -5.70
C VAL A 225 16.24 8.42 -4.37
N SER A 226 16.54 9.62 -3.87
CA SER A 226 15.89 10.18 -2.68
C SER A 226 14.48 10.68 -3.02
N THR A 227 13.52 10.48 -2.12
CA THR A 227 12.18 11.09 -2.19
C THR A 227 12.11 12.44 -1.48
N LEU A 228 13.21 12.90 -0.88
CA LEU A 228 13.30 14.14 -0.10
C LEU A 228 14.31 15.12 -0.73
N PRO A 229 14.20 16.43 -0.43
CA PRO A 229 15.20 17.41 -0.83
C PRO A 229 16.60 17.00 -0.39
N SER A 230 17.62 17.33 -1.20
CA SER A 230 19.01 16.90 -0.95
C SER A 230 19.60 17.44 0.35
N ASP A 231 19.06 18.53 0.86
CA ASP A 231 19.45 19.21 2.10
C ASP A 231 18.58 18.85 3.31
N TYR A 232 17.64 17.91 3.17
CA TYR A 232 16.78 17.49 4.27
C TYR A 232 17.50 16.56 5.26
N ASP A 233 17.57 16.99 6.52
CA ASP A 233 18.22 16.30 7.63
C ASP A 233 17.25 15.78 8.71
N GLY A 234 15.95 15.96 8.50
CA GLY A 234 14.90 15.52 9.41
C GLY A 234 14.55 14.04 9.33
N GLN A 235 13.43 13.68 9.96
CA GLN A 235 12.94 12.29 10.02
C GLN A 235 12.57 11.77 8.62
N LYS A 236 13.14 10.61 8.26
CA LYS A 236 12.92 9.95 6.96
C LYS A 236 11.95 8.80 7.12
N TRP A 237 10.72 8.98 6.66
CA TRP A 237 9.69 7.94 6.69
C TRP A 237 8.88 7.97 5.39
N ALA A 238 9.38 7.33 4.35
CA ALA A 238 8.59 7.11 3.14
C ALA A 238 7.42 6.15 3.43
N SER A 239 6.38 6.18 2.58
CA SER A 239 5.18 5.38 2.80
C SER A 239 4.63 4.73 1.53
N ALA A 240 3.68 5.36 0.84
CA ALA A 240 3.04 4.79 -0.33
C ALA A 240 3.82 5.13 -1.60
N ILE A 241 3.71 4.25 -2.59
CA ILE A 241 4.26 4.41 -3.93
C ILE A 241 3.19 4.01 -4.93
N LYS A 242 2.95 4.83 -5.95
CA LYS A 242 1.96 4.57 -7.01
C LYS A 242 2.51 5.03 -8.34
N LEU A 243 2.22 4.29 -9.40
CA LEU A 243 2.61 4.59 -10.77
C LEU A 243 1.37 4.98 -11.57
N SER A 244 1.49 5.97 -12.47
CA SER A 244 0.42 6.29 -13.40
C SER A 244 0.15 5.10 -14.34
N ALA A 245 -1.10 4.94 -14.78
CA ALA A 245 -1.51 3.81 -15.62
C ALA A 245 -0.75 3.73 -16.95
N ASP A 246 -0.24 4.87 -17.46
CA ASP A 246 0.60 4.92 -18.66
C ASP A 246 2.10 4.68 -18.38
N GLY A 247 2.47 4.43 -17.13
CA GLY A 247 3.84 4.12 -16.70
C GLY A 247 4.80 5.31 -16.66
N LYS A 248 4.35 6.52 -16.98
CA LYS A 248 5.25 7.67 -17.18
C LYS A 248 5.62 8.44 -15.92
N PHE A 249 4.81 8.35 -14.87
CA PHE A 249 5.01 9.13 -13.65
C PHE A 249 4.81 8.29 -12.40
N LEU A 250 5.76 8.40 -11.49
CA LEU A 250 5.78 7.71 -10.22
C LEU A 250 5.62 8.72 -9.09
N TYR A 251 4.81 8.36 -8.10
CA TYR A 251 4.48 9.20 -6.95
C TYR A 251 4.89 8.46 -5.68
N ALA A 252 5.45 9.18 -4.72
CA ALA A 252 5.85 8.61 -3.43
C ALA A 252 5.51 9.56 -2.28
N SER A 253 4.90 9.04 -1.21
CA SER A 253 4.58 9.86 -0.04
C SER A 253 5.66 9.79 1.04
N ASN A 254 5.94 10.94 1.65
CA ASN A 254 6.84 11.06 2.79
C ASN A 254 6.07 11.54 4.02
N ARG A 255 6.03 10.68 5.04
CA ARG A 255 5.60 11.03 6.40
C ARG A 255 6.69 11.89 7.06
N ALA A 256 6.32 12.60 8.12
CA ALA A 256 7.10 13.65 8.79
C ALA A 256 7.43 14.88 7.91
N HIS A 257 7.92 14.70 6.68
CA HIS A 257 8.07 15.78 5.71
C HIS A 257 6.72 16.24 5.11
N ASN A 258 5.69 15.39 5.18
CA ASN A 258 4.31 15.69 4.79
C ASN A 258 4.15 16.09 3.33
N SER A 259 4.72 15.29 2.41
CA SER A 259 4.77 15.62 0.99
C SER A 259 4.52 14.42 0.07
N ILE A 260 4.18 14.70 -1.19
CA ILE A 260 4.31 13.77 -2.32
C ILE A 260 5.52 14.18 -3.17
N ALA A 261 6.45 13.26 -3.40
CA ALA A 261 7.49 13.38 -4.41
C ALA A 261 6.97 12.83 -5.74
N VAL A 262 7.20 13.59 -6.82
CA VAL A 262 6.76 13.27 -8.18
C VAL A 262 7.99 13.02 -9.04
N PHE A 263 8.04 11.86 -9.70
CA PHE A 263 9.12 11.46 -10.58
C PHE A 263 8.61 11.21 -11.99
N LYS A 264 9.43 11.54 -12.97
CA LYS A 264 9.29 11.06 -14.34
C LYS A 264 9.98 9.71 -14.45
N VAL A 265 9.33 8.76 -15.10
CA VAL A 265 9.95 7.52 -15.55
C VAL A 265 10.59 7.77 -16.92
N VAL A 266 11.90 7.60 -17.00
CA VAL A 266 12.69 7.74 -18.23
C VAL A 266 12.62 6.42 -19.02
N ALA A 267 12.95 6.47 -20.32
CA ALA A 267 12.83 5.34 -21.23
C ALA A 267 13.64 4.09 -20.82
N ASP A 268 14.71 4.25 -20.04
CA ASP A 268 15.52 3.17 -19.48
C ASP A 268 14.99 2.65 -18.12
N GLY A 269 13.86 3.18 -17.65
CA GLY A 269 13.25 2.85 -16.36
C GLY A 269 13.73 3.72 -15.20
N SER A 270 14.78 4.54 -15.37
CA SER A 270 15.28 5.43 -14.32
C SER A 270 14.26 6.51 -13.93
N LEU A 271 14.46 7.07 -12.73
CA LEU A 271 13.62 8.12 -12.16
C LEU A 271 14.34 9.47 -12.16
N GLU A 272 13.64 10.48 -12.66
CA GLU A 272 14.02 11.89 -12.57
C GLU A 272 13.01 12.63 -11.67
N LEU A 273 13.49 13.24 -10.58
CA LEU A 273 12.64 14.04 -9.69
C LEU A 273 12.11 15.28 -10.42
N ILE A 274 10.79 15.46 -10.43
CA ILE A 274 10.11 16.63 -11.01
C ILE A 274 9.84 17.68 -9.95
N GLU A 275 9.19 17.27 -8.86
CA GLU A 275 8.82 18.16 -7.76
C GLU A 275 8.55 17.38 -6.46
N ILE A 276 8.51 18.12 -5.35
CA ILE A 276 8.06 17.63 -4.06
C ILE A 276 7.03 18.63 -3.55
N VAL A 277 5.78 18.19 -3.40
CA VAL A 277 4.66 19.06 -3.04
C VAL A 277 4.12 18.77 -1.64
N PRO A 278 3.83 19.80 -0.82
CA PRO A 278 3.24 19.61 0.50
C PRO A 278 1.81 19.08 0.38
N THR A 279 1.46 18.13 1.24
CA THR A 279 0.15 17.46 1.24
C THR A 279 -0.93 18.18 2.03
N GLN A 280 -0.60 19.29 2.69
CA GLN A 280 -1.54 20.06 3.53
C GLN A 280 -2.20 19.24 4.65
N GLY A 281 -1.51 18.22 5.13
CA GLY A 281 -1.88 17.43 6.29
C GLY A 281 -0.67 16.75 6.90
N LEU A 282 -0.87 15.92 7.92
CA LEU A 282 0.20 15.30 8.68
C LEU A 282 0.26 13.79 8.45
N ASN A 283 1.44 13.30 8.12
CA ASN A 283 1.74 11.90 7.87
C ASN A 283 0.85 11.29 6.77
N PRO A 284 1.05 11.69 5.49
CA PRO A 284 0.35 11.13 4.34
C PRO A 284 0.75 9.67 4.14
N ARG A 285 0.04 8.76 4.81
CA ARG A 285 0.42 7.33 4.91
C ARG A 285 0.03 6.55 3.67
N ASP A 286 -1.04 6.97 2.99
CA ASP A 286 -1.43 6.44 1.69
C ASP A 286 -2.04 7.53 0.82
N PHE A 287 -2.01 7.29 -0.49
CA PHE A 287 -2.66 8.10 -1.49
C PHE A 287 -3.01 7.23 -2.70
N THR A 288 -3.94 7.71 -3.52
CA THR A 288 -4.34 7.00 -4.74
C THR A 288 -4.52 7.96 -5.90
N LEU A 289 -4.42 7.42 -7.12
CA LEU A 289 -4.76 8.11 -8.36
C LEU A 289 -6.22 7.82 -8.69
N SER A 290 -6.95 8.82 -9.18
CA SER A 290 -8.31 8.60 -9.68
C SER A 290 -8.31 7.63 -10.86
N PRO A 291 -9.39 6.85 -11.08
CA PRO A 291 -9.51 5.95 -12.22
C PRO A 291 -9.26 6.60 -13.59
N ASP A 292 -9.63 7.87 -13.75
CA ASP A 292 -9.38 8.65 -14.96
C ASP A 292 -7.95 9.24 -15.04
N GLN A 293 -7.14 9.02 -14.01
CA GLN A 293 -5.75 9.45 -13.86
C GLN A 293 -5.55 10.98 -13.86
N ASN A 294 -6.60 11.76 -13.62
CA ASN A 294 -6.54 13.22 -13.60
C ASN A 294 -6.37 13.81 -12.20
N HIS A 295 -6.45 12.99 -11.15
CA HIS A 295 -6.36 13.44 -9.76
C HIS A 295 -5.52 12.50 -8.90
N LEU A 296 -4.96 13.06 -7.84
CA LEU A 296 -4.30 12.34 -6.75
C LEU A 296 -4.96 12.74 -5.44
N ILE A 297 -5.36 11.75 -4.63
CA ILE A 297 -6.00 11.95 -3.33
C ILE A 297 -5.09 11.39 -2.25
N ALA A 298 -4.62 12.22 -1.33
CA ALA A 298 -3.75 11.83 -0.21
C ALA A 298 -4.53 11.88 1.12
N ALA A 299 -4.43 10.81 1.90
CA ALA A 299 -5.04 10.71 3.22
C ALA A 299 -3.99 10.86 4.33
N HIS A 300 -4.38 11.54 5.41
CA HIS A 300 -3.47 11.89 6.50
C HIS A 300 -3.81 11.12 7.77
N GLN A 301 -2.79 10.49 8.35
CA GLN A 301 -2.96 9.70 9.57
C GLN A 301 -3.22 10.61 10.78
N ASP A 302 -2.46 11.70 10.88
CA ASP A 302 -2.37 12.49 12.12
C ASP A 302 -3.05 13.86 12.00
N SER A 303 -3.72 14.13 10.89
CA SER A 303 -4.69 15.22 10.71
C SER A 303 -5.94 14.68 10.02
N PRO A 304 -7.16 15.11 10.40
CA PRO A 304 -8.39 14.46 9.96
C PRO A 304 -8.86 14.99 8.59
N ASN A 305 -7.98 15.00 7.59
CA ASN A 305 -8.28 15.53 6.27
C ASN A 305 -7.72 14.67 5.13
N ALA A 306 -8.37 14.72 3.97
CA ALA A 306 -7.83 14.27 2.70
C ALA A 306 -7.58 15.46 1.78
N THR A 307 -6.47 15.41 1.05
CA THR A 307 -6.06 16.44 0.10
C THR A 307 -6.23 15.93 -1.32
N VAL A 308 -6.82 16.73 -2.19
CA VAL A 308 -7.01 16.44 -3.60
C VAL A 308 -6.12 17.35 -4.43
N PHE A 309 -5.35 16.74 -5.31
CA PHE A 309 -4.56 17.40 -6.33
C PHE A 309 -5.13 17.09 -7.71
N LYS A 310 -5.16 18.09 -8.58
CA LYS A 310 -5.22 17.88 -10.02
C LYS A 310 -3.84 17.41 -10.50
N ARG A 311 -3.81 16.29 -11.20
CA ARG A 311 -2.63 15.77 -11.89
C ARG A 311 -2.63 16.27 -13.33
N ASP A 312 -1.51 16.78 -13.79
CA ASP A 312 -1.27 17.01 -15.22
C ASP A 312 -0.71 15.72 -15.86
N PRO A 313 -1.45 15.03 -16.76
CA PRO A 313 -0.97 13.79 -17.37
C PRO A 313 0.25 13.95 -18.28
N ALA A 314 0.55 15.17 -18.76
CA ALA A 314 1.69 15.41 -19.63
C ALA A 314 2.99 15.66 -18.86
N SER A 315 2.91 16.29 -17.68
CA SER A 315 4.08 16.64 -16.88
C SER A 315 4.20 15.85 -15.57
N GLY A 316 3.15 15.14 -15.17
CA GLY A 316 3.04 14.44 -13.89
C GLY A 316 2.75 15.35 -12.70
N LYS A 317 2.82 16.68 -12.88
CA LYS A 317 2.78 17.65 -11.80
C LYS A 317 1.43 17.71 -11.09
N LEU A 318 1.47 18.16 -9.84
CA LEU A 318 0.31 18.23 -8.94
C LEU A 318 -0.04 19.69 -8.63
N THR A 319 -1.31 20.05 -8.82
CA THR A 319 -1.86 21.34 -8.41
C THR A 319 -2.92 21.10 -7.34
N LEU A 320 -2.76 21.72 -6.18
CA LEU A 320 -3.74 21.62 -5.08
C LEU A 320 -5.12 22.10 -5.55
N LEU A 321 -6.16 21.30 -5.29
CA LEU A 321 -7.55 21.68 -5.48
C LEU A 321 -8.26 21.94 -4.15
N SER A 322 -8.10 21.03 -3.19
CA SER A 322 -8.71 21.13 -1.86
C SER A 322 -7.90 20.32 -0.83
N ASP A 323 -7.99 20.70 0.44
CA ASP A 323 -7.30 20.06 1.57
C ASP A 323 -8.17 19.94 2.84
N ASP A 324 -9.46 20.26 2.73
CA ASP A 324 -10.39 20.42 3.87
C ASP A 324 -11.43 19.29 3.96
N PHE A 325 -11.39 18.29 3.08
CA PHE A 325 -12.32 17.17 3.16
C PHE A 325 -12.03 16.34 4.42
N TYR A 326 -12.94 16.38 5.38
CA TYR A 326 -12.79 15.66 6.64
C TYR A 326 -12.82 14.15 6.43
N VAL A 327 -11.80 13.45 6.93
CA VAL A 327 -11.79 12.00 7.10
C VAL A 327 -10.87 11.64 8.29
N PRO A 328 -11.38 10.96 9.33
CA PRO A 328 -10.59 10.74 10.53
C PRO A 328 -9.60 9.59 10.35
N GLU A 329 -8.33 9.82 10.71
CA GLU A 329 -7.31 8.78 10.90
C GLU A 329 -7.10 7.87 9.67
N ALA A 330 -7.32 8.41 8.46
CA ALA A 330 -7.25 7.64 7.22
C ALA A 330 -5.79 7.30 6.85
N VAL A 331 -5.57 6.02 6.53
CA VAL A 331 -4.25 5.45 6.26
C VAL A 331 -4.21 4.49 5.08
N CYS A 332 -5.35 4.26 4.43
CA CYS A 332 -5.47 3.53 3.17
C CYS A 332 -6.52 4.22 2.31
N THR A 333 -6.24 4.40 1.01
CA THR A 333 -7.14 5.04 0.04
C THR A 333 -7.26 4.20 -1.21
N VAL A 334 -8.48 3.83 -1.60
CA VAL A 334 -8.71 2.99 -2.79
C VAL A 334 -9.99 3.41 -3.51
N PHE A 335 -9.95 3.39 -4.85
CA PHE A 335 -11.16 3.49 -5.67
C PHE A 335 -11.68 2.09 -5.97
N HIS A 336 -13.00 1.93 -5.96
CA HIS A 336 -13.66 0.70 -6.38
C HIS A 336 -14.99 1.01 -7.07
#